data_AF-A0A1B6LJ23-F1
#
_entry.id   AF-A0A1B6LJ23-F1
#
_cell.length_a   1.000
_cell.length_b   1.000
_cell.length_c   1.000
_cell.angle_alpha   90.00
_cell.angle_beta   90.00
_cell.angle_gamma   90.00
#
_symmetry.space_group_name_H-M   'P 1'
#
loop_
_entity.id
_entity.type
_entity.pdbx_description
1 polymer ?
#
loop_
_entity_poly.entity_id
_entity_poly.type
_entity_poly.pdbx_seq_one_letter_code
_entity_poly.pdbx_strand_id
1 'polypeptide(L)'
;KLKVDIENVSHSESYITALYFTCSSLTSVGFGNVSANTSSEKIFSIVTMLIGALMHAVVFGNVTAIIQRMYSRRSLYQTKWRDLKDFLTLHQIPKELKQRMQDYFQTMWSLNHGIDIHETL
;
A
#
# COMPACT_ATOMS: atom_id res chain seq x y z
N LYS A 1 13.11 -6.34 43.06
CA LYS A 1 14.48 -6.91 42.89
C LYS A 1 14.34 -8.35 42.41
N LEU A 2 14.10 -8.56 41.13
CA LEU A 2 14.26 -9.87 40.50
C LEU A 2 15.61 -9.83 39.81
N LYS A 3 16.61 -10.32 40.55
CA LYS A 3 17.96 -10.57 40.05
C LYS A 3 17.83 -11.88 39.26
N VAL A 4 17.35 -11.78 38.02
CA VAL A 4 17.41 -12.92 37.10
C VAL A 4 18.88 -13.05 36.75
N ASP A 5 19.51 -14.12 37.23
CA ASP A 5 20.90 -14.43 36.88
C ASP A 5 20.99 -14.57 35.36
N ILE A 6 21.61 -13.57 34.72
CA ILE A 6 21.84 -13.49 33.27
C ILE A 6 22.85 -14.59 32.84
N GLU A 7 23.44 -15.31 33.79
CA GLU A 7 24.44 -16.36 33.55
C GLU A 7 23.87 -17.72 33.11
N ASN A 8 22.55 -17.97 33.23
CA ASN A 8 21.94 -19.26 32.83
C ASN A 8 20.82 -19.12 31.78
N VAL A 9 20.85 -18.09 30.94
CA VAL A 9 19.92 -17.98 29.81
C VAL A 9 20.53 -18.70 28.62
N SER A 10 19.83 -19.70 28.08
CA SER A 10 20.22 -20.35 26.83
C SER A 10 20.30 -19.28 25.73
N HIS A 11 21.37 -19.26 24.92
CA HIS A 11 21.54 -18.26 23.85
C HIS A 11 20.28 -18.11 22.99
N SER A 12 19.58 -19.22 22.74
CA SER A 12 18.31 -19.27 22.02
C SER A 12 17.21 -18.42 22.67
N GLU A 13 17.05 -18.45 23.99
CA GLU A 13 16.02 -17.68 24.70
C GLU A 13 16.31 -16.18 24.63
N SER A 14 17.58 -15.78 24.77
CA SER A 14 17.99 -14.37 24.63
C SER A 14 17.67 -13.82 23.23
N TYR A 15 17.94 -14.60 22.18
CA TYR A 15 17.57 -14.24 20.80
C TYR A 15 16.06 -14.13 20.62
N ILE A 16 15.29 -15.07 21.17
CA ILE A 16 13.82 -15.06 21.09
C ILE A 16 13.26 -13.82 21.80
N THR A 17 13.76 -13.47 22.98
CA THR A 17 13.32 -12.27 23.71
C THR A 17 13.70 -10.99 22.96
N ALA A 18 14.90 -10.91 22.37
CA ALA A 18 15.32 -9.76 21.58
C ALA A 18 14.50 -9.59 20.29
N LEU A 19 14.19 -10.70 19.60
CA LEU A 19 13.30 -10.72 18.43
C LEU A 19 11.87 -10.34 18.83
N TYR A 20 11.36 -10.85 19.94
CA TYR A 20 10.03 -10.49 20.45
C TYR A 20 9.94 -8.99 20.75
N PHE A 21 10.94 -8.42 21.42
CA PHE A 21 11.02 -6.97 21.67
C PHE A 21 11.04 -6.19 20.34
N THR A 22 11.92 -6.55 19.41
CA THR A 22 12.06 -5.86 18.12
C THR A 22 10.79 -5.95 17.29
N CYS A 23 10.20 -7.14 17.15
CA CYS A 23 8.97 -7.35 16.40
C CYS A 23 7.78 -6.63 17.04
N SER A 24 7.65 -6.66 18.37
CA SER A 24 6.55 -5.97 19.07
C SER A 24 6.66 -4.44 19.03
N SER A 25 7.88 -3.89 19.04
CA SER A 25 8.14 -2.47 18.80
C SER A 25 7.90 -2.09 17.33
N LEU A 26 8.36 -2.92 16.39
CA LEU A 26 8.22 -2.67 14.95
C LEU A 26 6.74 -2.65 14.52
N THR A 27 5.98 -3.65 14.94
CA THR A 27 4.54 -3.75 14.65
C THR A 27 3.69 -2.77 15.45
N SER A 28 4.30 -1.90 16.27
CA SER A 28 3.61 -0.94 17.14
C SER A 28 2.59 -1.57 18.10
N VAL A 29 2.71 -2.87 18.40
CA VAL A 29 1.83 -3.56 19.35
C VAL A 29 2.20 -3.22 20.79
N GLY A 30 3.52 -3.17 21.08
CA GLY A 30 4.04 -2.54 22.30
C GLY A 30 3.49 -3.10 23.62
N PHE A 31 3.48 -4.43 23.80
CA PHE A 31 2.92 -5.08 24.99
C PHE A 31 3.52 -4.62 26.34
N GLY A 32 4.70 -4.00 26.36
CA GLY A 32 5.31 -3.43 27.57
C GLY A 32 5.99 -4.43 28.51
N ASN A 33 5.93 -5.73 28.19
CA ASN A 33 6.53 -6.82 29.00
C ASN A 33 8.06 -6.74 29.08
N VAL A 34 8.71 -6.23 28.03
CA VAL A 34 10.14 -5.90 28.00
C VAL A 34 10.23 -4.40 27.77
N SER A 35 10.67 -3.65 28.77
CA SER A 35 10.74 -2.20 28.72
C SER A 35 12.13 -1.70 29.11
N ALA A 36 12.55 -0.61 28.46
CA ALA A 36 13.79 0.06 28.74
C ALA A 36 13.73 0.73 30.12
N ASN A 37 14.58 0.30 31.05
CA ASN A 37 14.61 0.82 32.42
C ASN A 37 15.66 1.92 32.56
N THR A 38 16.76 1.84 31.82
CA THR A 38 17.83 2.84 31.84
C THR A 38 17.62 3.93 30.77
N SER A 39 18.18 5.12 31.00
CA SER A 39 18.08 6.24 30.05
C SER A 39 18.67 5.90 28.67
N SER A 40 19.75 5.13 28.64
CA SER A 40 20.39 4.68 27.39
C SER A 40 19.53 3.69 26.60
N GLU A 41 18.89 2.73 27.28
CA GLU A 41 17.96 1.78 26.64
C GLU A 41 16.72 2.50 26.08
N LYS A 42 16.24 3.56 26.75
CA LYS A 42 15.09 4.35 26.29
C LYS A 42 15.40 5.07 24.99
N ILE A 43 16.60 5.66 24.86
CA ILE A 43 17.04 6.31 23.64
C ILE A 43 17.12 5.29 22.49
N PHE A 44 17.68 4.11 22.74
CA PHE A 44 17.71 3.04 21.73
C PHE A 44 16.30 2.62 21.30
N SER A 45 15.38 2.43 22.25
CA SER A 45 13.99 2.08 21.97
C SER A 45 13.26 3.15 21.14
N ILE A 46 13.54 4.44 21.38
CA ILE A 46 12.97 5.53 20.58
C ILE A 46 13.50 5.46 19.14
N VAL A 47 14.81 5.25 18.96
CA VAL A 47 15.41 5.13 17.63
C VAL A 47 14.84 3.93 16.86
N THR A 48 14.70 2.76 17.50
CA THR A 48 14.13 1.58 16.85
C THR A 48 12.67 1.78 16.48
N MET A 49 11.87 2.45 17.31
CA MET A 49 10.50 2.82 16.98
C MET A 49 10.41 3.79 15.79
N LEU A 50 11.29 4.80 15.72
CA LEU A 50 11.34 5.74 14.59
C LEU A 50 11.69 5.04 13.27
N ILE A 51 12.68 4.14 13.30
CA ILE A 51 13.04 3.33 12.12
C ILE A 51 11.87 2.45 11.70
N GLY A 52 11.19 1.81 12.65
CA GLY A 52 10.01 1.01 12.39
C GLY A 52 8.87 1.81 11.75
N ALA A 53 8.59 3.00 12.26
CA ALA A 53 7.59 3.90 11.69
C ALA A 53 7.91 4.31 10.25
N LEU A 54 9.16 4.66 9.95
CA LEU A 54 9.60 4.98 8.58
C LEU A 54 9.47 3.77 7.65
N MET A 55 9.86 2.58 8.10
CA MET A 55 9.69 1.34 7.34
C MET A 55 8.22 1.10 7.00
N HIS A 56 7.33 1.20 7.99
CA HIS A 56 5.88 1.09 7.79
C HIS A 56 5.38 2.13 6.77
N ALA A 57 5.78 3.39 6.89
CA ALA A 57 5.37 4.45 5.97
C ALA A 57 5.77 4.15 4.52
N VAL A 58 6.99 3.66 4.29
CA VAL A 58 7.47 3.29 2.94
C VAL A 58 6.71 2.10 2.39
N VAL A 59 6.51 1.05 3.19
CA VAL A 59 5.77 -0.15 2.76
C VAL A 59 4.33 0.22 2.40
N PHE A 60 3.62 0.93 3.27
CA PHE A 60 2.27 1.38 2.98
C PHE A 60 2.22 2.32 1.78
N GLY A 61 3.18 3.25 1.65
CA GLY A 61 3.28 4.13 0.47
C GLY A 61 3.43 3.35 -0.84
N ASN A 62 4.28 2.32 -0.86
CA ASN A 62 4.46 1.44 -2.01
C ASN A 62 3.18 0.65 -2.32
N VAL A 63 2.52 0.10 -1.30
CA VAL A 63 1.24 -0.61 -1.47
C VAL A 63 0.17 0.32 -2.02
N THR A 64 0.03 1.53 -1.48
CA THR A 64 -0.88 2.55 -1.99
C THR A 64 -0.55 2.93 -3.43
N ALA A 65 0.73 3.08 -3.78
CA ALA A 65 1.14 3.37 -5.16
C ALA A 65 0.80 2.22 -6.13
N ILE A 66 0.97 0.96 -5.72
CA ILE A 66 0.56 -0.21 -6.51
C ILE A 66 -0.97 -0.23 -6.70
N ILE A 67 -1.72 -0.01 -5.62
CA ILE A 67 -3.17 0.06 -5.64
C ILE A 67 -3.63 1.19 -6.57
N GLN A 68 -3.06 2.39 -6.45
CA GLN A 68 -3.37 3.52 -7.31
C GLN A 68 -3.03 3.22 -8.78
N ARG A 69 -1.90 2.57 -9.08
CA ARG A 69 -1.57 2.15 -10.45
C ARG A 69 -2.58 1.13 -11.00
N MET A 70 -3.00 0.18 -10.18
CA MET A 70 -4.03 -0.80 -10.54
C MET A 70 -5.38 -0.11 -10.82
N TYR A 71 -5.81 0.81 -9.96
CA TYR A 71 -7.03 1.57 -10.16
C TYR A 71 -6.91 2.62 -11.26
N SER A 72 -5.75 3.20 -11.53
CA SER A 72 -5.53 4.19 -12.59
C SER A 72 -5.90 3.60 -13.96
N ARG A 73 -5.47 2.35 -14.23
CA ARG A 73 -5.85 1.62 -15.45
C ARG A 73 -7.37 1.46 -15.61
N ARG A 74 -8.09 1.21 -14.51
CA ARG A 74 -9.55 1.02 -14.53
C ARG A 74 -10.35 2.32 -14.42
N SER A 75 -9.79 3.33 -13.76
CA SER A 75 -10.37 4.67 -13.58
C SER A 75 -10.35 5.47 -14.88
N LEU A 76 -9.27 5.35 -15.66
CA LEU A 76 -9.20 5.94 -17.00
C LEU A 76 -10.31 5.40 -17.91
N TYR A 77 -10.52 4.08 -17.92
CA TYR A 77 -11.64 3.45 -18.64
C TYR A 77 -12.98 4.03 -18.24
N GLN A 78 -13.27 4.06 -16.94
CA GLN A 78 -14.55 4.53 -16.41
C GLN A 78 -14.78 6.02 -16.68
N THR A 79 -13.72 6.83 -16.64
CA THR A 79 -13.81 8.27 -16.91
C THR A 79 -14.11 8.52 -18.38
N LYS A 80 -13.33 7.94 -19.30
CA LYS A 80 -13.58 8.07 -20.75
C LYS A 80 -14.96 7.51 -21.15
N TRP A 81 -15.41 6.43 -20.50
CA TRP A 81 -16.74 5.87 -20.73
C TRP A 81 -17.87 6.78 -20.24
N ARG A 82 -17.69 7.46 -19.10
CA ARG A 82 -18.63 8.48 -18.61
C ARG A 82 -18.69 9.67 -19.57
N ASP A 83 -17.54 10.19 -19.98
CA ASP A 83 -17.46 11.32 -20.91
C ASP A 83 -18.17 11.01 -22.23
N LEU A 84 -17.98 9.79 -22.77
CA LEU A 84 -18.67 9.31 -23.97
C LEU A 84 -20.18 9.26 -23.75
N LYS A 85 -20.65 8.68 -22.64
CA LYS A 85 -22.08 8.62 -22.32
C LYS A 85 -22.71 10.00 -22.17
N ASP A 86 -22.01 10.94 -21.54
CA ASP A 86 -22.47 12.30 -21.34
C ASP A 86 -22.54 13.04 -22.68
N PHE A 87 -21.53 12.89 -23.54
CA PHE A 87 -21.54 13.45 -24.90
C PHE A 87 -22.70 12.92 -25.75
N LEU A 88 -22.91 11.60 -25.74
CA LEU A 88 -23.99 10.93 -26.47
C LEU A 88 -25.38 11.37 -26.00
N THR A 89 -25.51 11.70 -24.72
CA THR A 89 -26.77 12.14 -24.12
C THR A 89 -27.02 13.63 -24.41
N LEU A 90 -25.98 14.47 -24.35
CA LEU A 90 -26.06 15.90 -24.64
C LEU A 90 -26.42 16.19 -26.11
N HIS A 91 -25.84 15.44 -27.05
CA HIS A 91 -26.08 15.61 -28.49
C HIS A 91 -27.34 14.89 -29.02
N GLN A 92 -28.13 14.24 -28.14
CA GLN A 92 -29.33 13.47 -28.50
C GLN A 92 -29.12 12.52 -29.70
N ILE A 93 -28.04 11.74 -29.66
CA ILE A 93 -27.72 10.83 -30.76
C ILE A 93 -28.75 9.69 -30.82
N PRO A 94 -29.28 9.35 -32.02
CA PRO A 94 -30.21 8.25 -32.19
C PRO A 94 -29.64 6.92 -31.68
N LYS A 95 -30.51 6.07 -31.12
CA LYS A 95 -30.13 4.86 -30.36
C LYS A 95 -29.22 3.90 -31.13
N GLU A 96 -29.42 3.72 -32.43
CA GLU A 96 -28.57 2.85 -33.25
C GLU A 96 -27.13 3.35 -33.33
N LEU A 97 -26.93 4.66 -33.57
CA LEU A 97 -25.59 5.23 -33.67
C LEU A 97 -24.89 5.21 -32.31
N LYS A 98 -25.63 5.47 -31.23
CA LYS A 98 -25.16 5.33 -29.85
C LYS A 98 -24.61 3.92 -29.58
N GLN A 99 -25.33 2.90 -30.02
CA GLN A 99 -24.95 1.49 -29.80
C GLN A 99 -23.69 1.13 -30.60
N ARG A 100 -23.61 1.52 -31.87
CA ARG A 100 -22.40 1.31 -32.69
C ARG A 100 -21.17 2.01 -32.13
N MET A 101 -21.32 3.23 -31.61
CA MET A 101 -20.21 3.97 -30.99
C MET A 101 -19.74 3.32 -29.69
N GLN A 102 -20.66 2.77 -28.89
CA GLN A 102 -20.32 2.05 -27.65
C GLN A 102 -19.58 0.75 -27.95
N ASP A 103 -20.04 -0.04 -28.93
CA ASP A 103 -19.38 -1.28 -29.33
C ASP A 103 -17.98 -1.00 -29.89
N TYR A 104 -17.84 0.01 -30.75
CA TYR A 104 -16.53 0.43 -31.25
C TYR A 104 -15.59 0.86 -30.13
N PHE A 105 -16.09 1.64 -29.16
CA PHE A 105 -15.29 2.07 -28.01
C PHE A 105 -14.85 0.90 -27.13
N GLN A 106 -15.72 -0.10 -26.90
CA GLN A 106 -15.36 -1.31 -26.16
C GLN A 106 -14.33 -2.16 -26.89
N THR A 107 -14.47 -2.35 -28.22
CA THR A 107 -13.48 -3.06 -29.03
C THR A 107 -12.13 -2.35 -29.02
N MET A 108 -12.13 -1.02 -29.21
CA MET A 108 -10.93 -0.19 -29.17
C MET A 108 -10.24 -0.24 -27.80
N TRP A 109 -11.01 -0.22 -26.71
CA TRP A 109 -10.47 -0.31 -25.36
C TRP A 109 -9.90 -1.70 -25.03
N SER A 110 -10.59 -2.77 -25.46
CA SER A 110 -10.15 -4.16 -25.30
C SER A 110 -8.84 -4.44 -26.04
N LEU A 111 -8.69 -3.89 -27.26
CA LEU A 111 -7.47 -4.03 -28.05
C LEU A 111 -6.31 -3.23 -27.44
N ASN A 112 -6.56 -2.00 -27.02
CA ASN A 112 -5.48 -1.09 -26.61
C ASN A 112 -5.13 -1.11 -25.12
N HIS A 113 -5.91 -1.77 -24.25
CA HIS A 113 -5.64 -1.90 -22.82
C HIS A 113 -5.34 -0.56 -22.08
N GLY A 114 -5.76 0.58 -22.65
CA GLY A 114 -5.47 1.92 -22.13
C GLY A 114 -4.12 2.53 -22.55
N ILE A 115 -3.45 1.98 -23.56
CA ILE A 115 -2.26 2.58 -24.19
C ILE A 115 -2.74 3.47 -25.34
N ASP A 116 -2.43 4.78 -25.26
CA ASP A 116 -2.72 5.72 -26.33
C ASP A 116 -1.86 5.39 -27.54
N ILE A 117 -2.48 4.84 -28.60
CA ILE A 117 -1.80 4.46 -29.85
C ILE A 117 -1.12 5.68 -30.52
N HIS A 118 -1.61 6.88 -30.21
CA HIS A 118 -1.09 8.15 -30.71
C HIS A 118 0.08 8.71 -29.89
N GLU A 119 0.38 8.18 -28.70
CA GLU A 119 1.56 8.59 -27.91
C GLU A 119 2.82 7.80 -28.32
N THR A 120 2.63 6.68 -29.04
CA THR A 120 3.71 5.77 -29.47
C THR A 120 4.17 5.94 -30.92
N LEU A 121 3.63 6.91 -31.67
CA LEU A 121 4.05 7.28 -33.04
C LEU A 121 4.64 8.68 -33.04
#